data_AF-A0A747QQ58-F1
#
_entry.id   AF-A0A747QQ58-F1
#
_cell.length_a   1.000
_cell.length_b   1.000
_cell.length_c   1.000
_cell.angle_alpha   90.00
_cell.angle_beta   90.00
_cell.angle_gamma   90.00
#
_symmetry.space_group_name_H-M   'P 1'
#
loop_
_entity.id
_entity.type
_entity.pdbx_description
1 polymer ?
#
loop_
_entity_poly.entity_id
_entity_poly.type
_entity_poly.pdbx_seq_one_letter_code
_entity_poly.pdbx_strand_id
1 'polypeptide(L)'
;MQVNNTLWSLDKNLSIAPSLDIIFRLKNSSYSIGFLNILFTALQELEVIPFYDDQCITVISHDRSQGGWEGRITPELWQKIIEEIKYVSSLKIRKKQIVLKICKKGPLTDNYVDDLSLSVNQNIFPDQGIVISLQFSTSEENPWAYLQYIRDNLISKLELNFFWGTLGYKFILNPFNRTAHEVMRASCMRYPGVDLHDVVCVHNSFWWDKLRTINW
;
A
#
# COMPACT_ATOMS: atom_id res chain seq x y z
N MET A 1 -2.13 -20.73 11.77
CA MET A 1 -2.96 -20.51 12.98
C MET A 1 -3.77 -19.24 12.79
N GLN A 2 -5.07 -19.29 13.06
CA GLN A 2 -5.90 -18.09 13.11
C GLN A 2 -5.48 -17.26 14.33
N VAL A 3 -5.11 -15.99 14.12
CA VAL A 3 -4.63 -15.08 15.18
C VAL A 3 -5.81 -14.33 15.79
N ASN A 4 -6.78 -13.93 14.96
CA ASN A 4 -8.08 -13.40 15.37
C ASN A 4 -9.15 -13.74 14.30
N ASN A 5 -10.37 -13.22 14.43
CA ASN A 5 -11.49 -13.54 13.52
C ASN A 5 -11.21 -13.28 12.04
N THR A 6 -10.24 -12.43 11.71
CA THR A 6 -9.98 -11.92 10.36
C THR A 6 -8.51 -11.96 9.95
N LEU A 7 -7.59 -12.31 10.86
CA LEU A 7 -6.14 -12.41 10.65
C LEU A 7 -5.70 -13.86 10.79
N TRP A 8 -5.04 -14.38 9.76
CA TRP A 8 -4.38 -15.69 9.81
C TRP A 8 -2.87 -15.49 9.77
N SER A 9 -2.14 -16.24 10.60
CA SER A 9 -0.69 -16.40 10.49
C SER A 9 -0.42 -17.79 9.93
N LEU A 10 0.13 -17.88 8.73
CA LEU A 10 0.55 -19.15 8.12
C LEU A 10 1.88 -19.63 8.74
N ASP A 11 2.75 -18.67 9.09
CA ASP A 11 3.96 -18.84 9.89
C ASP A 11 4.27 -17.49 10.58
N LYS A 12 5.26 -17.42 11.49
CA LYS A 12 5.68 -16.18 12.17
C LYS A 12 5.95 -15.03 11.21
N ASN A 13 6.35 -15.34 9.97
CA ASN A 13 6.76 -14.38 8.94
C ASN A 13 5.75 -14.21 7.79
N LEU A 14 4.61 -14.89 7.82
CA LEU A 14 3.59 -14.78 6.78
C LEU A 14 2.19 -14.76 7.39
N SER A 15 1.47 -13.67 7.14
CA SER A 15 0.07 -13.50 7.55
C SER A 15 -0.84 -13.26 6.35
N ILE A 16 -2.15 -13.45 6.53
CA ILE A 16 -3.20 -13.02 5.62
C ILE A 16 -4.09 -12.06 6.41
N ALA A 17 -4.25 -10.84 5.92
CA ALA A 17 -5.04 -9.80 6.57
C ALA A 17 -6.07 -9.18 5.62
N PRO A 18 -7.20 -8.67 6.14
CA PRO A 18 -8.14 -7.87 5.37
C PRO A 18 -7.43 -6.66 4.77
N SER A 19 -7.79 -6.34 3.53
CA SER A 19 -7.16 -5.30 2.76
C SER A 19 -8.13 -4.53 1.89
N LEU A 20 -7.73 -3.31 1.58
CA LEU A 20 -8.40 -2.40 0.66
C LEU A 20 -7.39 -1.94 -0.39
N ASP A 21 -7.72 -2.11 -1.66
CA ASP A 21 -7.00 -1.49 -2.77
C ASP A 21 -7.88 -0.42 -3.41
N ILE A 22 -7.33 0.76 -3.69
CA ILE A 22 -8.00 1.84 -4.41
C ILE A 22 -7.05 2.38 -5.48
N ILE A 23 -7.58 2.61 -6.68
CA ILE A 23 -6.87 3.19 -7.81
C ILE A 23 -7.54 4.49 -8.21
N PHE A 24 -6.73 5.54 -8.32
CA PHE A 24 -7.11 6.83 -8.87
C PHE A 24 -6.35 7.07 -10.17
N ARG A 25 -7.03 7.68 -11.15
CA ARG A 25 -6.45 8.04 -12.45
C ARG A 25 -6.64 9.52 -12.73
N LEU A 26 -5.53 10.21 -12.93
CA LEU A 26 -5.47 11.60 -13.34
C LEU A 26 -5.12 11.71 -14.82
N LYS A 27 -5.67 12.72 -15.50
CA LYS A 27 -5.43 12.93 -16.93
C LYS A 27 -3.98 13.26 -17.26
N ASN A 28 -3.29 14.03 -16.42
CA ASN A 28 -1.89 14.40 -16.59
C ASN A 28 -1.29 14.88 -15.25
N SER A 29 0.00 15.26 -15.27
CA SER A 29 0.73 15.66 -14.06
C SER A 29 0.34 17.01 -13.47
N SER A 30 -0.36 17.89 -14.19
CA SER A 30 -0.69 19.21 -13.64
C SER A 30 -1.73 19.15 -12.51
N TYR A 31 -2.50 18.06 -12.44
CA TYR A 31 -3.52 17.86 -11.40
C TYR A 31 -3.00 17.08 -10.18
N SER A 32 -1.78 16.52 -10.25
CA SER A 32 -1.30 15.59 -9.23
C SER A 32 -1.08 16.24 -7.88
N ILE A 33 -0.54 17.46 -7.85
CA ILE A 33 -0.29 18.19 -6.59
C ILE A 33 -1.61 18.49 -5.86
N GLY A 34 -2.61 19.00 -6.59
CA GLY A 34 -3.93 19.29 -6.02
C GLY A 34 -4.62 18.04 -5.49
N PHE A 35 -4.59 16.96 -6.27
CA PHE A 35 -5.10 15.66 -5.85
C PHE A 35 -4.40 15.14 -4.59
N LEU A 36 -3.06 15.17 -4.56
CA LEU A 36 -2.28 14.67 -3.43
C LEU A 36 -2.52 15.48 -2.15
N ASN A 37 -2.74 16.79 -2.25
CA ASN A 37 -3.14 17.61 -1.10
C ASN A 37 -4.43 17.08 -0.47
N ILE A 38 -5.48 16.91 -1.28
CA ILE A 38 -6.77 16.41 -0.80
C ILE A 38 -6.62 15.01 -0.22
N LEU A 39 -5.87 14.14 -0.91
CA LEU A 39 -5.61 12.77 -0.46
C LEU A 39 -4.92 12.73 0.91
N PHE A 40 -3.80 13.44 1.08
CA PHE A 40 -3.06 13.41 2.34
C PHE A 40 -3.86 14.02 3.49
N THR A 41 -4.62 15.10 3.25
CA THR A 41 -5.56 15.63 4.24
C THR A 41 -6.61 14.61 4.62
N ALA A 42 -7.21 13.91 3.64
CA ALA A 42 -8.20 12.86 3.91
C ALA A 42 -7.60 11.69 4.71
N LEU A 43 -6.39 11.24 4.37
CA LEU A 43 -5.70 10.17 5.11
C LEU A 43 -5.42 10.56 6.56
N GLN A 44 -5.06 11.83 6.80
CA GLN A 44 -4.82 12.33 8.15
C GLN A 44 -6.11 12.42 8.97
N GLU A 45 -7.20 12.92 8.39
CA GLU A 45 -8.51 13.00 9.06
C GLU A 45 -9.12 11.64 9.35
N LEU A 46 -8.85 10.63 8.51
CA LEU A 46 -9.31 9.27 8.71
C LEU A 46 -8.45 8.48 9.71
N GLU A 47 -7.38 9.09 10.24
CA GLU A 47 -6.44 8.47 11.18
C GLU A 47 -5.95 7.10 10.70
N VAL A 48 -5.79 6.93 9.38
CA VAL A 48 -5.51 5.61 8.77
C VAL A 48 -4.13 5.06 9.18
N ILE A 49 -3.28 5.94 9.73
CA ILE A 49 -2.05 5.58 10.39
C ILE A 49 -1.93 6.40 11.67
N PRO A 50 -1.84 5.75 12.83
CA PRO A 50 -1.64 6.50 14.06
C PRO A 50 -0.19 6.95 14.23
N PHE A 51 0.04 8.24 14.49
CA PHE A 51 1.35 8.84 14.82
C PHE A 51 1.86 8.47 16.24
N TYR A 52 1.50 7.29 16.75
CA TYR A 52 1.84 6.86 18.12
C TYR A 52 3.27 6.33 18.22
N ASP A 53 3.85 6.43 19.42
CA ASP A 53 5.26 6.15 19.71
C ASP A 53 5.68 4.68 19.51
N ASP A 54 4.71 3.76 19.52
CA ASP A 54 4.98 2.31 19.60
C ASP A 54 5.10 1.62 18.21
N GLN A 55 5.17 2.39 17.13
CA GLN A 55 5.01 1.88 15.76
C GLN A 55 6.33 1.92 14.97
N CYS A 56 6.74 0.76 14.46
CA CYS A 56 7.87 0.66 13.54
C CYS A 56 7.42 0.96 12.11
N ILE A 57 7.77 2.15 11.59
CA ILE A 57 7.33 2.64 10.28
C ILE A 57 8.43 2.53 9.26
N THR A 58 8.24 1.67 8.25
CA THR A 58 9.22 1.49 7.17
C THR A 58 8.81 2.26 5.92
N VAL A 59 9.51 3.37 5.65
CA VAL A 59 9.37 4.16 4.41
C VAL A 59 10.29 3.61 3.34
N ILE A 60 9.73 3.17 2.21
CA ILE A 60 10.49 2.55 1.13
C ILE A 60 10.30 3.37 -0.13
N SER A 61 11.23 4.28 -0.43
CA SER A 61 11.27 5.03 -1.68
C SER A 61 12.26 4.38 -2.65
N HIS A 62 11.99 4.43 -3.95
CA HIS A 62 12.87 3.83 -4.96
C HIS A 62 13.48 4.87 -5.91
N ASP A 63 14.63 5.42 -5.50
CA ASP A 63 15.74 5.62 -6.42
C ASP A 63 17.07 5.21 -5.74
N ARG A 64 17.63 4.09 -6.21
CA ARG A 64 18.99 3.56 -5.92
C ARG A 64 19.33 2.91 -4.57
N SER A 65 18.48 2.95 -3.55
CA SER A 65 18.65 2.09 -2.38
C SER A 65 17.31 1.71 -1.79
N GLN A 66 17.06 0.41 -1.63
CA GLN A 66 16.02 -0.05 -0.71
C GLN A 66 16.52 0.32 0.68
N GLY A 67 16.09 1.48 1.16
CA GLY A 67 16.29 1.92 2.53
C GLY A 67 14.94 1.92 3.20
N GLY A 68 14.82 1.16 4.28
CA GLY A 68 13.75 1.29 5.25
C GLY A 68 14.42 1.50 6.60
N TRP A 69 13.95 2.45 7.39
CA TRP A 69 14.43 2.65 8.74
C TRP A 69 13.32 2.32 9.71
N GLU A 70 13.63 1.60 10.77
CA GLU A 70 12.70 1.42 11.89
C GLU A 70 12.65 2.73 12.69
N GLY A 71 11.46 3.26 12.94
CA GLY A 71 11.31 4.47 13.73
C GLY A 71 9.91 5.05 13.71
N ARG A 72 9.70 6.08 14.53
CA ARG A 72 8.45 6.84 14.63
C ARG A 72 8.29 7.76 13.43
N ILE A 73 7.07 7.87 12.90
CA ILE A 73 6.71 8.93 11.96
C ILE A 73 6.43 10.21 12.74
N THR A 74 7.34 11.17 12.62
CA THR A 74 7.12 12.51 13.18
C THR A 74 6.34 13.37 12.18
N PRO A 75 5.66 14.44 12.61
CA PRO A 75 5.02 15.38 11.69
C PRO A 75 6.00 15.93 10.64
N GLU A 76 7.26 16.19 11.01
CA GLU A 76 8.29 16.68 10.10
C GLU A 76 8.65 15.63 9.05
N LEU A 77 8.77 14.36 9.46
CA LEU A 77 9.04 13.26 8.53
C LEU A 77 7.85 13.06 7.58
N TRP A 78 6.63 13.13 8.08
CA TRP A 78 5.41 13.05 7.28
C TRP A 78 5.37 14.14 6.21
N GLN A 79 5.68 15.39 6.57
CA GLN A 79 5.75 16.48 5.59
C GLN A 79 6.82 16.24 4.51
N LYS A 80 8.02 15.77 4.89
CA LYS A 80 9.07 15.43 3.92
C LYS A 80 8.61 14.34 2.94
N ILE A 81 7.90 13.32 3.43
CA ILE A 81 7.36 12.25 2.61
C ILE A 81 6.31 12.80 1.61
N ILE A 82 5.41 13.66 2.08
CA ILE A 82 4.39 14.31 1.24
C ILE A 82 5.06 15.12 0.13
N GLU A 83 6.08 15.92 0.48
CA GLU A 83 6.83 16.74 -0.48
C GLU A 83 7.51 15.89 -1.55
N GLU A 84 8.15 14.78 -1.15
CA GLU A 84 8.78 13.86 -2.09
C GLU A 84 7.77 13.25 -3.07
N ILE A 85 6.62 12.79 -2.58
CA ILE A 85 5.56 12.22 -3.44
C ILE A 85 4.99 13.27 -4.39
N LYS A 86 4.80 14.51 -3.92
CA LYS A 86 4.35 15.62 -4.77
C LYS A 86 5.35 15.93 -5.86
N TYR A 87 6.63 16.04 -5.50
CA TYR A 87 7.71 16.30 -6.44
C TYR A 87 7.71 15.24 -7.55
N VAL A 88 7.73 13.97 -7.16
CA VAL A 88 7.73 12.83 -8.08
C VAL A 88 6.51 12.82 -8.99
N SER A 89 5.32 13.05 -8.42
CA SER A 89 4.07 13.03 -9.18
C SER A 89 3.93 14.21 -10.14
N SER A 90 4.73 15.26 -9.97
CA SER A 90 4.78 16.39 -10.88
C SER A 90 5.68 16.15 -12.10
N LEU A 91 6.57 15.15 -12.04
CA LEU A 91 7.52 14.86 -13.10
C LEU A 91 6.81 14.45 -14.40
N LYS A 92 7.21 15.07 -15.51
CA LYS A 92 6.69 14.74 -16.85
C LYS A 92 7.03 13.32 -17.28
N ILE A 93 8.17 12.79 -16.84
CA ILE A 93 8.62 11.42 -17.15
C ILE A 93 9.09 10.78 -15.85
N ARG A 94 8.57 9.59 -15.55
CA ARG A 94 8.85 8.76 -14.37
C ARG A 94 9.31 7.40 -14.87
N LYS A 95 10.62 7.18 -14.85
CA LYS A 95 11.25 5.95 -15.37
C LYS A 95 11.02 4.73 -14.48
N LYS A 96 10.60 4.95 -13.24
CA LYS A 96 10.30 3.92 -12.26
C LYS A 96 9.03 4.28 -11.55
N GLN A 97 8.33 3.27 -11.10
CA GLN A 97 7.27 3.45 -10.15
C GLN A 97 7.85 3.87 -8.81
N ILE A 98 7.18 4.81 -8.17
CA ILE A 98 7.55 5.25 -6.82
C ILE A 98 6.49 4.69 -5.88
N VAL A 99 6.95 4.01 -4.84
CA VAL A 99 6.12 3.50 -3.78
C VAL A 99 6.53 4.24 -2.51
N LEU A 100 5.56 4.52 -1.67
CA LEU A 100 5.70 4.76 -0.26
C LEU A 100 5.00 3.61 0.42
N LYS A 101 5.63 3.07 1.45
CA LYS A 101 4.97 2.16 2.39
C LYS A 101 5.13 2.76 3.77
N ILE A 102 4.12 2.59 4.60
CA ILE A 102 4.16 2.83 6.03
C ILE A 102 3.51 1.61 6.63
N CYS A 103 4.08 1.11 7.71
CA CYS A 103 3.56 -0.07 8.35
C CYS A 103 3.74 0.02 9.86
N LYS A 104 3.06 -0.85 10.58
CA LYS A 104 3.19 -1.01 12.03
C LYS A 104 3.35 -2.48 12.32
N LYS A 105 4.33 -2.80 13.17
CA LYS A 105 4.51 -4.16 13.66
C LYS A 105 3.33 -4.53 14.55
N GLY A 106 2.64 -5.62 14.21
CA GLY A 106 1.54 -6.12 15.03
C GLY A 106 2.07 -6.62 16.38
N PRO A 107 1.39 -6.37 17.51
CA PRO A 107 1.81 -6.90 18.81
C PRO A 107 1.79 -8.43 18.87
N LEU A 108 0.98 -9.06 18.01
CA LEU A 108 0.76 -10.52 17.98
C LEU A 108 1.56 -11.25 16.90
N THR A 109 2.31 -10.55 16.05
CA THR A 109 3.06 -11.16 14.94
C THR A 109 4.37 -10.42 14.68
N ASP A 110 5.39 -11.10 14.15
CA ASP A 110 6.58 -10.41 13.60
C ASP A 110 6.31 -9.70 12.25
N ASN A 111 5.04 -9.70 11.83
CA ASN A 111 4.57 -9.10 10.60
C ASN A 111 4.03 -7.67 10.81
N TYR A 112 4.11 -6.94 9.72
CA TYR A 112 3.69 -5.54 9.60
C TYR A 112 2.26 -5.49 9.06
N VAL A 113 1.29 -5.85 9.90
CA VAL A 113 -0.10 -6.13 9.49
C VAL A 113 -0.89 -4.87 9.19
N ASP A 114 -0.75 -3.83 10.01
CA ASP A 114 -1.32 -2.53 9.66
C ASP A 114 -0.35 -1.87 8.68
N ASP A 115 -0.78 -1.66 7.44
CA ASP A 115 0.01 -1.01 6.41
C ASP A 115 -0.80 -0.02 5.58
N LEU A 116 -0.12 1.03 5.13
CA LEU A 116 -0.53 1.90 4.04
C LEU A 116 0.58 1.85 2.99
N SER A 117 0.20 1.59 1.75
CA SER A 117 1.09 1.82 0.61
C SER A 117 0.46 2.79 -0.36
N LEU A 118 1.19 3.83 -0.72
CA LEU A 118 0.85 4.75 -1.79
C LEU A 118 1.84 4.53 -2.93
N SER A 119 1.35 4.38 -4.15
CA SER A 119 2.24 4.30 -5.30
C SER A 119 1.82 5.24 -6.42
N VAL A 120 2.82 5.71 -7.17
CA VAL A 120 2.67 6.56 -8.34
C VAL A 120 3.28 5.81 -9.52
N ASN A 121 2.46 5.55 -10.53
CA ASN A 121 2.90 4.79 -11.70
C ASN A 121 4.08 5.44 -12.43
N GLN A 122 4.87 4.59 -13.09
CA GLN A 122 5.81 5.05 -14.10
C GLN A 122 5.07 5.65 -15.30
N ASN A 123 5.71 6.60 -15.99
CA ASN A 123 5.28 7.06 -17.29
C ASN A 123 6.48 7.29 -18.21
N ILE A 124 6.36 6.77 -19.42
CA ILE A 124 7.37 6.82 -20.48
C ILE A 124 7.10 8.02 -21.39
N PHE A 125 5.83 8.41 -21.52
CA PHE A 125 5.41 9.57 -22.32
C PHE A 125 4.88 10.72 -21.44
N PRO A 126 5.14 11.99 -21.81
CA PRO A 126 4.70 13.17 -21.04
C PRO A 126 3.18 13.34 -20.89
N ASP A 127 2.41 12.77 -21.83
CA ASP A 127 0.96 12.86 -21.92
C ASP A 127 0.23 11.66 -21.28
N GLN A 128 0.97 10.64 -20.84
CA GLN A 128 0.38 9.53 -20.11
C GLN A 128 -0.25 10.00 -18.79
N GLY A 129 -1.49 9.57 -18.59
CA GLY A 129 -2.20 9.79 -17.33
C GLY A 129 -1.43 9.23 -16.13
N ILE A 130 -1.61 9.87 -14.99
CA ILE A 130 -1.02 9.43 -13.73
C ILE A 130 -1.98 8.46 -13.07
N VAL A 131 -1.46 7.32 -12.63
CA VAL A 131 -2.21 6.37 -11.82
C VAL A 131 -1.59 6.36 -10.44
N ILE A 132 -2.41 6.66 -9.43
CA ILE A 132 -2.04 6.62 -8.03
C ILE A 132 -2.81 5.48 -7.38
N SER A 133 -2.10 4.54 -6.77
CA SER A 133 -2.72 3.43 -6.05
C SER A 133 -2.54 3.62 -4.54
N LEU A 134 -3.58 3.28 -3.78
CA LEU A 134 -3.53 3.14 -2.34
C LEU A 134 -3.83 1.69 -1.99
N GLN A 135 -3.07 1.16 -1.05
CA GLN A 135 -3.30 -0.15 -0.47
C GLN A 135 -3.29 -0.03 1.04
N PHE A 136 -4.25 -0.67 1.69
CA PHE A 136 -4.33 -0.75 3.13
C PHE A 136 -4.45 -2.20 3.54
N SER A 137 -3.80 -2.56 4.64
CA SER A 137 -4.15 -3.75 5.41
C SER A 137 -4.26 -3.39 6.88
N THR A 138 -5.04 -4.18 7.61
CA THR A 138 -5.32 -3.88 9.01
C THR A 138 -5.56 -5.13 9.84
N SER A 139 -5.24 -5.03 11.13
CA SER A 139 -5.48 -5.98 12.19
C SER A 139 -6.56 -5.53 13.20
N GLU A 140 -7.24 -4.42 12.91
CA GLU A 140 -8.34 -3.87 13.73
C GLU A 140 -9.41 -4.92 14.06
N GLU A 141 -10.15 -4.73 15.16
CA GLU A 141 -11.14 -5.69 15.65
C GLU A 141 -12.30 -5.90 14.67
N ASN A 142 -12.75 -4.82 14.00
CA ASN A 142 -13.74 -4.86 12.94
C ASN A 142 -13.17 -4.30 11.63
N PRO A 143 -12.30 -5.07 10.96
CA PRO A 143 -11.47 -4.55 9.89
C PRO A 143 -12.27 -4.23 8.63
N TRP A 144 -13.36 -4.96 8.36
CA TRP A 144 -14.18 -4.72 7.19
C TRP A 144 -14.96 -3.41 7.27
N ALA A 145 -15.58 -3.13 8.43
CA ALA A 145 -16.27 -1.86 8.64
C ALA A 145 -15.28 -0.68 8.56
N TYR A 146 -14.10 -0.85 9.16
CA TYR A 146 -13.02 0.14 9.12
C TYR A 146 -12.54 0.42 7.68
N LEU A 147 -12.23 -0.62 6.91
CA LEU A 147 -11.79 -0.48 5.52
C LEU A 147 -12.91 0.05 4.61
N GLN A 148 -14.17 -0.34 4.82
CA GLN A 148 -15.32 0.25 4.11
C GLN A 148 -15.43 1.75 4.39
N TYR A 149 -15.31 2.15 5.66
CA TYR A 149 -15.34 3.55 6.06
C TYR A 149 -14.22 4.35 5.38
N ILE A 150 -12.99 3.84 5.35
CA ILE A 150 -11.87 4.48 4.64
C ILE A 150 -12.17 4.62 3.15
N ARG A 151 -12.58 3.53 2.51
CA ARG A 151 -12.89 3.50 1.07
C ARG A 151 -13.91 4.57 0.72
N ASP A 152 -15.04 4.58 1.42
CA ASP A 152 -16.18 5.41 1.06
C ASP A 152 -15.86 6.91 1.28
N ASN A 153 -15.09 7.24 2.32
CA ASN A 153 -14.62 8.61 2.56
C ASN A 153 -13.53 9.07 1.58
N LEU A 154 -12.62 8.19 1.17
CA LEU A 154 -11.61 8.55 0.17
C LEU A 154 -12.27 8.74 -1.21
N ILE A 155 -13.19 7.86 -1.59
CA ILE A 155 -13.91 7.96 -2.86
C ILE A 155 -14.76 9.24 -2.87
N SER A 156 -15.49 9.56 -1.80
CA SER A 156 -16.34 10.76 -1.78
C SER A 156 -15.53 12.06 -1.91
N LYS A 157 -14.34 12.12 -1.31
CA LYS A 157 -13.45 13.30 -1.39
C LYS A 157 -12.70 13.42 -2.73
N LEU A 158 -12.46 12.30 -3.41
CA LEU A 158 -11.60 12.22 -4.60
C LEU A 158 -12.37 11.76 -5.86
N GLU A 159 -13.70 11.79 -5.82
CA GLU A 159 -14.64 11.13 -6.73
C GLU A 159 -14.25 11.26 -8.21
N LEU A 160 -13.91 12.46 -8.66
CA LEU A 160 -13.58 12.75 -10.06
C LEU A 160 -12.36 11.99 -10.61
N ASN A 161 -11.51 11.45 -9.73
CA ASN A 161 -10.32 10.70 -10.11
C ASN A 161 -10.42 9.22 -9.74
N PHE A 162 -11.51 8.78 -9.09
CA PHE A 162 -11.69 7.38 -8.72
C PHE A 162 -11.82 6.53 -9.98
N PHE A 163 -11.07 5.43 -10.03
CA PHE A 163 -11.12 4.48 -11.13
C PHE A 163 -11.65 3.12 -10.68
N TRP A 164 -11.11 2.59 -9.59
CA TRP A 164 -11.47 1.26 -9.09
C TRP A 164 -11.11 1.11 -7.62
N GLY A 165 -11.82 0.24 -6.90
CA GLY A 165 -11.42 -0.19 -5.57
C GLY A 165 -12.05 -1.52 -5.18
N THR A 166 -11.35 -2.28 -4.34
CA THR A 166 -11.82 -3.58 -3.83
C THR A 166 -11.47 -3.74 -2.37
N LEU A 167 -12.32 -4.48 -1.67
CA LEU A 167 -12.01 -5.10 -0.38
C LEU A 167 -11.67 -6.56 -0.64
N GLY A 168 -10.78 -7.12 0.17
CA GLY A 168 -10.39 -8.52 0.04
C GLY A 168 -9.34 -8.90 1.07
N TYR A 169 -8.59 -9.95 0.77
CA TYR A 169 -7.50 -10.43 1.61
C TYR A 169 -6.15 -10.27 0.91
N LYS A 170 -5.13 -9.97 1.69
CA LYS A 170 -3.75 -9.81 1.23
C LYS A 170 -2.78 -10.58 2.09
N PHE A 171 -1.77 -11.18 1.45
CA PHE A 171 -0.62 -11.71 2.14
C PHE A 171 0.23 -10.55 2.70
N ILE A 172 0.50 -10.61 4.00
CA ILE A 172 1.35 -9.70 4.73
C ILE A 172 2.65 -10.42 5.06
N LEU A 173 3.75 -9.77 4.70
CA LEU A 173 5.10 -10.26 4.87
C LEU A 173 5.90 -9.21 5.63
N ASN A 174 6.86 -9.66 6.44
CA ASN A 174 7.91 -8.78 6.92
C ASN A 174 8.82 -8.38 5.74
N PRO A 175 8.87 -7.09 5.33
CA PRO A 175 9.61 -6.65 4.15
C PRO A 175 11.13 -6.80 4.29
N PHE A 176 11.64 -7.02 5.51
CA PHE A 176 13.05 -7.23 5.79
C PHE A 176 13.45 -8.71 5.79
N ASN A 177 12.50 -9.64 5.73
CA ASN A 177 12.76 -11.07 5.81
C ASN A 177 12.55 -11.78 4.46
N ARG A 178 13.65 -12.07 3.75
CA ARG A 178 13.62 -12.71 2.42
C ARG A 178 12.95 -14.09 2.40
N THR A 179 13.05 -14.86 3.49
CA THR A 179 12.49 -16.24 3.56
C THR A 179 10.96 -16.25 3.50
N ALA A 180 10.30 -15.17 3.93
CA ALA A 180 8.85 -15.05 3.92
C ALA A 180 8.27 -15.12 2.48
N HIS A 181 9.01 -14.62 1.50
CA HIS A 181 8.61 -14.64 0.09
C HIS A 181 8.58 -16.06 -0.50
N GLU A 182 9.53 -16.90 -0.13
CA GLU A 182 9.61 -18.29 -0.60
C GLU A 182 8.44 -19.12 -0.06
N VAL A 183 8.07 -18.90 1.20
CA VAL A 183 6.91 -19.52 1.85
C VAL A 183 5.60 -19.09 1.21
N MET A 184 5.44 -17.80 0.88
CA MET A 184 4.27 -17.30 0.16
C MET A 184 4.13 -17.98 -1.21
N ARG A 185 5.21 -18.05 -2.01
CA ARG A 185 5.20 -18.71 -3.32
C ARG A 185 4.81 -20.18 -3.20
N ALA A 186 5.40 -20.90 -2.26
CA ALA A 186 5.07 -22.30 -2.01
C ALA A 186 3.60 -22.48 -1.59
N SER A 187 3.02 -21.51 -0.89
CA SER A 187 1.62 -21.53 -0.47
C SER A 187 0.67 -21.26 -1.65
N CYS A 188 0.96 -20.27 -2.50
CA CYS A 188 0.14 -19.97 -3.68
C CYS A 188 0.18 -21.07 -4.74
N MET A 189 1.34 -21.71 -4.94
CA MET A 189 1.49 -22.82 -5.91
C MET A 189 0.75 -24.10 -5.50
N ARG A 190 0.31 -24.22 -4.24
CA ARG A 190 -0.47 -25.38 -3.76
C ARG A 190 -1.98 -25.26 -4.03
N TYR A 191 -2.47 -24.11 -4.45
CA TYR A 191 -3.89 -23.90 -4.79
C TYR A 191 -4.03 -23.76 -6.32
N PRO A 192 -4.50 -24.80 -7.04
CA PRO A 192 -4.72 -24.71 -8.49
C PRO A 192 -5.80 -23.66 -8.78
N GLY A 193 -5.48 -22.63 -9.57
CA GLY A 193 -6.41 -21.56 -9.95
C GLY A 193 -5.98 -20.15 -9.57
N VAL A 194 -4.83 -19.98 -8.90
CA VAL A 194 -4.21 -18.66 -8.71
C VAL A 194 -3.56 -18.22 -10.01
N ASP A 195 -4.27 -17.43 -10.82
CA ASP A 195 -3.67 -16.77 -11.98
C ASP A 195 -2.81 -15.58 -11.51
N LEU A 196 -1.53 -15.62 -11.87
CA LEU A 196 -0.48 -14.75 -11.35
C LEU A 196 -0.18 -13.56 -12.27
N HIS A 197 -0.84 -13.50 -13.43
CA HIS A 197 -0.63 -12.47 -14.42
C HIS A 197 -1.85 -11.55 -14.55
N ASP A 198 -1.70 -10.28 -14.15
CA ASP A 198 -2.62 -9.23 -14.60
C ASP A 198 -1.84 -7.96 -15.03
N VAL A 199 -2.36 -7.37 -16.10
CA VAL A 199 -1.81 -6.30 -16.94
C VAL A 199 -2.26 -4.91 -16.47
N VAL A 200 -3.14 -4.85 -15.45
CA VAL A 200 -3.81 -3.60 -15.03
C VAL A 200 -3.36 -3.10 -13.65
N CYS A 201 -2.56 -3.85 -12.89
CA CYS A 201 -2.06 -3.40 -11.61
C CYS A 201 -0.82 -2.50 -11.76
N VAL A 202 -0.94 -1.28 -11.26
CA VAL A 202 0.20 -0.47 -10.84
C VAL A 202 0.94 -1.28 -9.78
N HIS A 203 2.03 -1.89 -10.24
CA HIS A 203 2.94 -2.81 -9.57
C HIS A 203 3.11 -2.50 -8.07
N ASN A 204 3.18 -3.49 -7.19
CA ASN A 204 3.93 -3.24 -5.96
C ASN A 204 5.40 -3.31 -6.36
N SER A 205 6.20 -2.30 -6.04
CA SER A 205 7.67 -2.37 -6.20
C SER A 205 8.33 -3.47 -5.35
N PHE A 206 7.56 -4.25 -4.59
CA PHE A 206 8.02 -5.44 -3.89
C PHE A 206 7.95 -6.72 -4.72
N TRP A 207 7.92 -6.61 -6.06
CA TRP A 207 7.65 -7.75 -6.93
C TRP A 207 8.89 -8.08 -7.76
N TRP A 208 9.65 -9.04 -7.26
CA TRP A 208 10.63 -9.78 -8.06
C TRP A 208 9.95 -10.74 -9.04
N ASP A 209 8.69 -11.16 -8.80
CA ASP A 209 7.92 -11.96 -9.76
C ASP A 209 6.42 -11.68 -9.62
N LYS A 210 5.78 -11.31 -10.73
CA LYS A 210 4.35 -11.01 -10.90
C LYS A 210 3.41 -11.99 -10.15
N LEU A 211 2.87 -11.66 -8.97
CA LEU A 211 1.96 -12.51 -8.18
C LEU A 211 0.78 -11.77 -7.51
N ARG A 212 -0.43 -11.81 -8.08
CA ARG A 212 -1.66 -11.23 -7.51
C ARG A 212 -2.02 -11.73 -6.10
N THR A 213 -2.56 -10.85 -5.25
CA THR A 213 -3.43 -11.22 -4.12
C THR A 213 -4.82 -11.53 -4.65
N ILE A 214 -5.25 -12.78 -4.49
CA ILE A 214 -6.60 -13.19 -4.87
C ILE A 214 -7.59 -12.60 -3.86
N ASN A 215 -8.55 -11.84 -4.37
CA ASN A 215 -9.82 -11.67 -3.68
C ASN A 215 -10.50 -13.03 -3.61
N TRP A 216 -10.57 -13.61 -2.41
CA TRP A 216 -11.57 -14.62 -2.10
C TRP A 216 -12.88 -13.92 -1.77
#